data_AF-A0A349V366-F1
#
_entry.id   AF-A0A349V366-F1
#
_cell.length_a   1.000
_cell.length_b   1.000
_cell.length_c   1.000
_cell.angle_alpha   90.00
_cell.angle_beta   90.00
_cell.angle_gamma   90.00
#
_symmetry.space_group_name_H-M   'P 1'
#
loop_
_entity.id
_entity.type
_entity.pdbx_description
1 polymer ?
#
loop_
_entity_poly.entity_id
_entity_poly.type
_entity_poly.pdbx_seq_one_letter_code
_entity_poly.pdbx_strand_id
1 'polypeptide(L)' 'TLVSTSANRSGRPPWRTSRDVLAEFGAELDLILDERVGTATQPSTIRDAATGHCLRG' A
#
# COMPACT_ATOMS: atom_id res chain seq x y z
N THR A 1 2.61 17.70 0.56
CA THR A 1 1.51 16.77 0.27
C THR A 1 2.09 15.39 0.13
N LEU A 2 1.48 14.36 0.71
CA LEU A 2 1.95 12.98 0.55
C LEU A 2 1.11 12.27 -0.50
N VAL A 3 1.76 11.71 -1.52
CA VAL A 3 1.13 10.74 -2.42
C VAL A 3 1.46 9.36 -1.88
N SER A 4 0.43 8.54 -1.66
CA SER A 4 0.59 7.21 -1.07
C SER A 4 -0.09 6.17 -1.94
N THR A 5 0.63 5.09 -2.21
CA THR A 5 0.16 3.87 -2.88
C THR A 5 0.60 2.67 -2.07
N SER A 6 0.09 1.49 -2.40
CA SER A 6 0.59 0.26 -1.82
C SER A 6 2.07 0.02 -2.19
N ALA A 7 2.84 -0.55 -1.25
CA ALA A 7 4.26 -0.84 -1.43
C ALA A 7 4.43 -2.15 -2.22
N ASN A 8 4.30 -2.07 -3.55
CA ASN A 8 4.48 -3.21 -4.46
C ASN A 8 4.79 -2.74 -5.89
N ARG A 9 5.42 -3.63 -6.68
CA ARG A 9 5.40 -3.49 -8.14
C ARG A 9 3.98 -3.74 -8.66
N SER A 10 3.61 -3.06 -9.75
CA SER A 10 2.30 -3.24 -10.37
C SER A 10 2.02 -4.72 -10.67
N GLY A 11 0.81 -5.19 -10.35
CA GLY A 11 0.39 -6.59 -10.52
C GLY A 11 0.83 -7.55 -9.40
N ARG A 12 1.67 -7.12 -8.45
CA ARG A 12 2.04 -7.92 -7.26
C ARG A 12 1.16 -7.59 -6.05
N PRO A 13 0.98 -8.52 -5.09
CA PRO A 13 0.33 -8.20 -3.82
C PRO A 13 1.11 -7.14 -3.03
N PRO A 14 0.44 -6.35 -2.16
CA PRO A 14 1.09 -5.38 -1.30
C PRO A 14 1.98 -6.07 -0.27
N TRP A 15 3.24 -5.63 -0.15
CA TRP A 15 4.14 -6.12 0.89
C TRP A 15 3.83 -5.47 2.24
N ARG A 16 3.93 -6.25 3.32
CA ARG A 16 3.53 -5.83 4.68
C ARG A 16 4.65 -5.90 5.71
N THR A 17 5.85 -6.26 5.29
CA THR A 17 7.05 -6.29 6.13
C THR A 17 8.15 -5.50 5.44
N SER A 18 8.96 -4.79 6.23
CA SER A 18 10.15 -4.10 5.74
C SER A 18 11.09 -5.05 4.99
N ARG A 19 11.22 -6.29 5.48
CA ARG A 19 12.02 -7.34 4.85
C ARG A 19 11.58 -7.66 3.42
N ASP A 20 10.28 -7.83 3.19
CA ASP A 20 9.76 -8.16 1.85
C ASP A 20 9.87 -6.95 0.92
N VAL A 21 9.66 -5.73 1.43
CA VAL A 21 9.86 -4.48 0.69
C VAL A 21 11.33 -4.33 0.29
N LEU A 22 12.27 -4.52 1.21
CA LEU A 22 13.70 -4.42 0.94
C LEU A 22 14.16 -5.49 -0.04
N ALA A 23 13.62 -6.71 0.03
CA ALA A 23 13.93 -7.77 -0.92
C ALA A 23 13.46 -7.44 -2.35
N GLU A 24 12.34 -6.73 -2.50
CA GLU A 24 11.77 -6.37 -3.81
C GLU A 24 12.43 -5.13 -4.44
N PHE A 25 12.68 -4.09 -3.64
CA PHE A 25 13.14 -2.79 -4.16
C PHE A 25 14.63 -2.51 -3.87
N GLY A 26 15.20 -3.11 -2.81
CA GLY A 26 16.62 -2.99 -2.49
C GLY A 26 17.12 -1.55 -2.45
N ALA A 27 18.17 -1.29 -3.24
CA ALA A 27 18.83 0.01 -3.33
C ALA A 27 18.02 1.09 -4.08
N GLU A 28 16.85 0.77 -4.64
CA GLU A 28 15.95 1.77 -5.24
C GLU A 28 15.21 2.63 -4.19
N LEU A 29 15.27 2.24 -2.90
CA LEU A 29 14.61 2.95 -1.81
C LEU A 29 15.60 3.84 -1.05
N ASP A 30 15.24 5.11 -0.90
CA ASP A 30 15.98 6.04 -0.03
C ASP A 30 15.72 5.76 1.47
N LEU A 31 14.52 5.28 1.81
CA LEU A 31 14.08 5.09 3.20
C LEU A 31 12.97 4.02 3.29
N ILE A 32 13.01 3.22 4.36
CA ILE A 32 11.88 2.41 4.84
C ILE A 32 11.60 2.80 6.29
N LEU A 33 10.36 3.17 6.59
CA LEU A 33 9.89 3.31 7.98
C LEU A 33 9.38 1.97 8.47
N ASP A 34 10.20 1.24 9.23
CA ASP A 34 9.86 -0.08 9.74
C ASP A 34 9.08 0.01 11.07
N GLU A 35 7.77 0.12 10.93
CA GLU A 35 6.83 0.24 12.04
C GLU A 35 5.68 -0.75 11.88
N ARG A 36 4.94 -0.98 12.98
CA ARG A 36 3.84 -1.94 12.98
C ARG A 36 2.76 -1.57 11.95
N VAL A 37 2.54 -2.47 11.00
CA VAL A 37 1.43 -2.35 10.02
C VAL A 37 0.07 -2.60 10.65
N GLY A 38 -0.97 -1.99 10.07
CA GLY A 38 -2.37 -2.21 10.49
C GLY A 38 -2.88 -3.62 10.18
N THR A 39 -4.08 -3.94 10.69
CA THR A 39 -4.71 -5.27 10.58
C THR A 39 -5.65 -5.44 9.38
N ALA A 40 -5.87 -4.38 8.59
CA ALA A 40 -6.73 -4.44 7.41
C ALA A 40 -6.21 -5.52 6.43
N THR A 41 -7.06 -6.43 5.99
CA THR A 41 -6.69 -7.55 5.09
C THR A 41 -6.86 -7.21 3.61
N GLN A 42 -7.51 -6.09 3.30
CA GLN A 42 -7.77 -5.60 1.94
C GLN A 42 -7.36 -4.11 1.82
N PRO A 43 -7.19 -3.59 0.58
CA PRO A 43 -7.01 -2.17 0.35
C PRO A 43 -8.17 -1.33 0.89
N SER A 44 -7.99 -0.02 0.96
CA SER A 44 -9.08 0.89 1.35
C SER A 44 -10.25 0.82 0.36
N THR A 45 -11.46 0.91 0.90
CA THR A 45 -12.67 1.11 0.10
C THR A 45 -12.61 2.47 -0.61
N ILE A 46 -13.00 2.51 -1.87
CA ILE A 46 -13.19 3.76 -2.62
C ILE A 46 -14.67 3.95 -2.87
N ARG A 47 -15.19 5.11 -2.47
CA ARG A 47 -16.58 5.51 -2.71
C ARG A 47 -16.61 6.80 -3.50
N ASP A 48 -17.54 6.87 -4.44
CA ASP A 48 -17.90 8.13 -5.08
C ASP A 48 -18.59 9.03 -4.05
N ALA A 49 -18.07 10.24 -3.87
CA ALA A 49 -18.52 11.14 -2.80
C ALA A 49 -19.91 11.78 -3.08
N ALA A 50 -20.30 11.93 -4.35
CA ALA A 50 -21.57 12.54 -4.72
C ALA A 50 -22.74 11.55 -4.63
N THR A 51 -22.47 10.28 -4.96
CA THR A 51 -23.49 9.23 -5.07
C THR A 51 -23.44 8.19 -3.96
N GLY A 52 -22.31 8.09 -3.25
CA GLY A 52 -22.05 7.04 -2.26
C GLY A 52 -21.72 5.67 -2.85
N HIS A 53 -21.71 5.53 -4.18
CA HIS A 53 -21.48 4.26 -4.86
C HIS A 53 -20.08 3.70 -4.55
N CYS A 54 -20.00 2.40 -4.26
CA CYS A 54 -18.72 1.74 -3.98
C CYS A 54 -18.02 1.40 -5.30
N LEU A 55 -16.87 2.02 -5.54
CA LEU A 55 -16.03 1.76 -6.73
C LEU A 55 -15.05 0.61 -6.48
N ARG A 56 -14.63 0.43 -5.23
CA ARG A 56 -13.78 -0.68 -4.79
C ARG A 56 -14.13 -1.04 -3.34
N GLY A 57 -14.46 -2.30 -3.11
CA GLY A 57 -14.73 -2.89 -1.79
C GLY A 57 -13.48 -3.44 -1.15
#